data_AF-A0AA88UYR2-F1
#
_entry.id   AF-A0AA88UYR2-F1
#
_cell.length_a   1.000
_cell.length_b   1.000
_cell.length_c   1.000
_cell.angle_alpha   90.00
_cell.angle_beta   90.00
_cell.angle_gamma   90.00
#
_symmetry.space_group_name_H-M   'P 1'
#
loop_
_entity.id
_entity.type
_entity.pdbx_description
1 polymer ?
#
loop_
_entity_poly.entity_id
_entity_poly.type
_entity_poly.pdbx_seq_one_letter_code
_entity_poly.pdbx_strand_id
1 'polypeptide(L)'
;MRKAEIIIIATPAIGNLVPAVEFATHLTTTDPLLSATILIIHMPQRPLVNAYTDSRATASGNIRFLHLSPVDPPDPDQYQTSVAFISILVEKH
;
A
#
# COMPACT_ATOMS: atom_id res chain seq x y z
N MET A 1 19.22 17.81 12.87
CA MET A 1 19.14 16.35 12.59
C MET A 1 18.34 16.17 11.32
N ARG A 2 18.73 15.27 10.42
CA ARG A 2 17.98 15.03 9.17
C ARG A 2 16.82 14.08 9.47
N LYS A 3 15.61 14.46 9.06
CA LYS A 3 14.47 13.52 9.02
C LYS A 3 14.70 12.56 7.85
N ALA A 4 14.37 11.29 8.03
CA ALA A 4 14.42 10.29 6.97
C ALA A 4 13.00 9.83 6.63
N GLU A 5 12.73 9.67 5.34
CA GLU A 5 11.45 9.18 4.85
C GLU A 5 11.62 7.74 4.34
N ILE A 6 10.71 6.88 4.77
CA ILE A 6 10.61 5.49 4.36
C ILE A 6 9.44 5.36 3.39
N ILE A 7 9.68 4.80 2.21
CA ILE A 7 8.63 4.51 1.24
C ILE A 7 8.41 2.99 1.22
N ILE A 8 7.17 2.57 1.46
CA ILE A 8 6.79 1.16 1.46
C ILE A 8 5.79 0.91 0.34
N ILE A 9 6.10 -0.01 -0.55
CA ILE A 9 5.18 -0.51 -1.59
C ILE A 9 4.68 -1.87 -1.11
N ALA A 10 3.41 -1.93 -0.74
CA ALA A 10 2.77 -3.18 -0.33
C ALA A 10 1.87 -3.70 -1.44
N THR A 11 1.92 -5.01 -1.67
CA THR A 11 0.96 -5.69 -2.52
C THR A 11 -0.46 -5.38 -2.03
N PRO A 12 -1.43 -5.04 -2.91
CA PRO A 12 -2.79 -4.64 -2.55
C PRO A 12 -3.65 -5.83 -2.08
N ALA A 13 -3.22 -6.46 -1.00
CA ALA A 13 -3.87 -7.55 -0.31
C ALA A 13 -3.71 -7.34 1.19
N ILE A 14 -4.79 -7.52 1.96
CA ILE A 14 -4.82 -7.27 3.41
C ILE A 14 -3.70 -8.01 4.17
N GLY A 15 -3.41 -9.25 3.76
CA GLY A 15 -2.32 -10.05 4.36
C GLY A 15 -0.91 -9.47 4.17
N ASN A 16 -0.71 -8.55 3.22
CA ASN A 16 0.56 -7.84 3.02
C ASN A 16 0.47 -6.40 3.54
N LEU A 17 -0.66 -5.73 3.31
CA LEU A 17 -0.84 -4.33 3.65
C LEU A 17 -0.87 -4.10 5.17
N VAL A 18 -1.62 -4.92 5.94
CA VAL A 18 -1.72 -4.73 7.39
C VAL A 18 -0.35 -4.83 8.08
N PRO A 19 0.47 -5.89 7.85
CA PRO A 19 1.80 -5.94 8.43
C PRO A 19 2.70 -4.77 8.02
N ALA A 20 2.61 -4.29 6.78
CA ALA A 20 3.37 -3.14 6.31
C ALA A 20 3.02 -1.86 7.08
N VAL A 21 1.72 -1.63 7.34
CA VAL A 21 1.26 -0.47 8.13
C VAL A 21 1.69 -0.59 9.59
N GLU A 22 1.55 -1.76 10.20
CA GLU A 22 1.95 -1.95 11.60
C GLU A 22 3.47 -1.80 11.77
N PHE A 23 4.26 -2.30 10.81
CA PHE A 23 5.71 -2.09 10.79
C PHE A 23 6.09 -0.61 10.67
N ALA A 24 5.48 0.13 9.74
CA ALA A 24 5.68 1.57 9.59
C ALA A 24 5.28 2.34 10.86
N THR A 25 4.18 1.92 11.49
CA THR A 25 3.70 2.50 12.75
C THR A 25 4.70 2.29 13.87
N HIS A 26 5.21 1.07 14.01
CA HIS A 26 6.22 0.77 15.01
C HIS A 26 7.49 1.60 14.79
N LEU A 27 8.02 1.62 13.56
CA LEU A 27 9.23 2.39 13.22
C LEU A 27 9.09 3.88 13.53
N THR A 28 8.01 4.51 13.09
CA THR A 28 7.79 5.96 13.25
C THR A 28 7.40 6.35 14.68
N THR A 29 6.94 5.40 15.49
CA THR A 29 6.71 5.58 16.93
C THR A 29 8.01 5.45 17.71
N THR A 30 8.89 4.52 17.32
CA THR A 30 10.17 4.28 17.98
C THR A 30 11.19 5.38 17.69
N ASP A 31 11.25 5.89 16.47
CA ASP A 31 12.13 6.98 16.08
C ASP A 31 11.34 8.15 15.46
N PRO A 32 11.13 9.25 16.21
CA PRO A 32 10.42 10.43 15.71
C PRO A 32 11.10 11.17 14.56
N LEU A 33 12.36 10.84 14.23
CA LEU A 33 13.03 11.36 13.04
C LEU A 33 12.65 10.62 11.76
N LEU A 34 11.93 9.49 11.87
CA LEU A 34 11.40 8.73 10.76
C LEU A 34 9.95 9.12 10.45
N SER A 35 9.67 9.26 9.17
CA SER A 35 8.30 9.28 8.64
C SER A 35 8.14 8.18 7.60
N ALA A 36 6.92 7.70 7.39
CA ALA A 36 6.63 6.67 6.42
C ALA A 36 5.56 7.10 5.42
N THR A 37 5.74 6.73 4.16
CA THR A 37 4.72 6.83 3.11
C THR A 37 4.46 5.42 2.57
N ILE A 38 3.19 4.99 2.62
CA ILE A 38 2.74 3.70 2.11
C ILE A 38 2.07 3.94 0.76
N LEU A 39 2.62 3.35 -0.29
CA LEU A 39 2.09 3.42 -1.65
C LEU A 39 1.02 2.34 -1.84
N ILE A 40 -0.18 2.77 -2.21
CA ILE A 40 -1.34 1.92 -2.38
C ILE A 40 -1.62 1.74 -3.86
N ILE A 41 -1.36 0.52 -4.34
CA ILE A 41 -1.73 0.10 -5.69
C ILE A 41 -3.25 0.00 -5.78
N HIS A 42 -3.85 0.73 -6.72
CA HIS A 42 -5.30 0.77 -6.85
C HIS A 42 -5.83 -0.53 -7.45
N MET A 43 -6.74 -1.21 -6.74
CA MET A 43 -7.48 -2.37 -7.25
C MET A 43 -8.98 -2.21 -7.00
N PRO A 44 -9.79 -1.86 -8.02
CA PRO A 44 -11.23 -1.72 -7.88
C PRO A 44 -11.92 -2.98 -7.33
N GLN A 45 -11.36 -4.16 -7.62
CA GLN A 45 -11.91 -5.46 -7.19
C GLN A 45 -11.64 -5.78 -5.70
N ARG A 46 -10.96 -4.89 -4.96
CA ARG A 46 -10.59 -5.08 -3.54
C ARG A 46 -11.08 -3.92 -2.67
N PRO A 47 -12.40 -3.79 -2.44
CA PRO A 47 -12.95 -2.71 -1.63
C PRO A 47 -12.41 -2.69 -0.19
N LEU A 48 -12.06 -3.85 0.37
CA LEU A 48 -11.47 -3.95 1.71
C LEU A 48 -10.11 -3.26 1.83
N VAL A 49 -9.32 -3.23 0.76
CA VAL A 49 -8.01 -2.54 0.77
C VAL A 49 -8.23 -1.04 0.91
N ASN A 50 -9.13 -0.47 0.12
CA ASN A 50 -9.46 0.96 0.17
C ASN A 50 -10.10 1.33 1.51
N ALA A 51 -11.07 0.54 1.99
CA ALA A 51 -11.69 0.79 3.29
C ALA A 51 -10.67 0.77 4.44
N TYR A 52 -9.69 -0.15 4.38
CA TYR A 52 -8.61 -0.19 5.36
C TYR A 52 -7.72 1.04 5.28
N THR A 53 -7.26 1.44 4.08
CA THR A 53 -6.40 2.62 3.91
C THR A 53 -7.09 3.89 4.35
N ASP A 54 -8.37 4.07 4.01
CA ASP A 54 -9.17 5.24 4.39
C ASP A 54 -9.34 5.31 5.92
N SER A 55 -9.63 4.17 6.55
CA SER A 55 -9.76 4.09 8.02
C SER A 55 -8.46 4.42 8.73
N ARG A 56 -7.31 4.12 8.13
CA ARG A 56 -5.99 4.39 8.72
C ARG A 56 -5.49 5.79 8.42
N ALA A 57 -5.76 6.32 7.24
CA ALA A 57 -5.38 7.68 6.83
C ALA A 57 -5.97 8.75 7.76
N THR A 58 -7.17 8.52 8.30
CA THR A 58 -7.79 9.42 9.28
C THR A 58 -7.16 9.35 10.68
N ALA A 59 -6.42 8.29 10.99
CA ALA A 59 -5.84 8.01 12.30
C ALA A 59 -4.31 8.20 12.37
N SER A 60 -3.64 8.48 11.25
CA SER A 60 -2.18 8.35 11.15
C SER A 60 -1.45 9.68 11.35
N GLY A 61 -0.48 9.67 12.28
CA GLY A 61 0.46 10.77 12.53
C GLY A 61 1.57 10.83 11.48
N ASN A 62 2.74 10.27 11.79
CA ASN A 62 3.93 10.29 10.92
C ASN A 62 3.86 9.31 9.72
N ILE A 63 2.68 8.75 9.42
CA ILE A 63 2.45 7.82 8.31
C ILE A 63 1.52 8.48 7.31
N ARG A 64 1.88 8.42 6.04
CA ARG A 64 1.05 8.90 4.93
C ARG A 64 0.65 7.73 4.04
N PHE A 65 -0.58 7.75 3.56
CA PHE A 65 -1.07 6.83 2.55
C PHE A 65 -1.17 7.59 1.22
N LEU A 66 -0.57 7.04 0.16
CA LEU A 66 -0.60 7.62 -1.17
C LEU A 66 -1.10 6.59 -2.18
N HIS A 67 -2.27 6.84 -2.77
CA HIS A 67 -2.78 6.01 -3.86
C HIS A 67 -2.01 6.32 -5.14
N LEU A 68 -1.53 5.26 -5.80
CA LEU A 68 -0.94 5.38 -7.13
C LEU A 68 -2.03 5.64 -8.16
N SER A 69 -1.63 6.26 -9.27
CA SER A 69 -2.50 6.45 -10.42
C SER A 69 -3.03 5.09 -10.91
N PRO A 70 -4.35 4.93 -11.13
CA PRO A 70 -4.89 3.69 -11.67
C PRO A 70 -4.30 3.37 -13.04
N VAL A 71 -4.13 2.09 -13.31
CA VAL A 71 -3.73 1.55 -14.62
C VAL A 71 -4.84 0.64 -15.15
N ASP A 72 -4.83 0.38 -16.46
CA ASP A 72 -5.80 -0.53 -17.05
C ASP A 72 -5.63 -1.95 -16.49
N PRO A 73 -6.72 -2.58 -16.02
CA PRO A 73 -6.63 -3.93 -15.47
C PRO A 73 -6.12 -4.93 -16.53
N PRO A 74 -5.47 -6.02 -16.12
CA PRO A 74 -5.18 -7.14 -17.02
C PRO A 74 -6.45 -7.69 -17.68
N ASP A 75 -6.36 -8.05 -18.96
CA ASP A 75 -7.44 -8.74 -19.67
C ASP A 75 -7.65 -10.14 -19.08
N PRO A 76 -8.88 -10.70 -19.08
CA PRO A 76 -9.18 -11.99 -18.43
C PRO A 76 -8.38 -13.19 -18.97
N ASP A 77 -7.85 -13.11 -20.19
CA ASP A 77 -7.01 -14.15 -20.81
C ASP A 77 -5.53 -14.06 -20.39
N GLN A 78 -5.10 -12.93 -19.81
CA GLN A 78 -3.71 -12.69 -19.40
C GLN A 78 -3.34 -13.36 -18.07
N TYR A 79 -4.32 -13.86 -17.30
CA TYR A 79 -4.07 -14.46 -15.99
C TYR A 79 -4.98 -15.66 -15.72
N GLN A 80 -4.45 -16.62 -14.96
CA GLN A 80 -5.21 -17.81 -14.52
C GLN A 80 -5.38 -17.85 -13.00
N THR A 81 -4.68 -16.98 -12.27
CA THR A 81 -4.69 -16.95 -10.81
C THR A 81 -4.75 -15.51 -10.30
N SER A 82 -5.19 -15.34 -9.05
CA SER A 82 -5.19 -14.04 -8.38
C SER A 82 -3.79 -13.46 -8.21
N VAL A 83 -2.78 -14.32 -8.04
CA VAL A 83 -1.37 -13.90 -7.94
C VAL A 83 -0.89 -13.37 -9.28
N ALA A 84 -1.15 -14.08 -10.38
CA ALA A 84 -0.78 -13.63 -11.73
C ALA A 84 -1.43 -12.28 -12.08
N PHE A 85 -2.72 -12.10 -11.76
CA PHE A 85 -3.40 -10.82 -11.92
C PHE A 85 -2.69 -9.68 -11.18
N ILE A 86 -2.35 -9.89 -9.90
CA ILE A 86 -1.66 -8.89 -9.08
C ILE A 86 -0.27 -8.60 -9.63
N SER A 87 0.49 -9.62 -10.05
CA SER A 87 1.82 -9.44 -10.63
C SER A 87 1.79 -8.55 -11.88
N ILE A 88 0.88 -8.81 -12.81
CA ILE A 88 0.73 -7.99 -14.03
C ILE A 88 0.30 -6.56 -13.67
N LEU A 89 -0.61 -6.41 -12.71
CA LEU A 89 -1.03 -5.08 -12.26
C LEU A 89 0.14 -4.30 -11.64
N VAL A 90 0.98 -4.96 -10.83
CA VAL A 90 2.19 -4.35 -10.25
C VAL A 90 3.18 -3.96 -11.35
N GLU A 91 3.37 -4.80 -12.36
CA GLU A 91 4.26 -4.51 -13.51
C GLU A 91 3.80 -3.28 -14.32
N LYS A 92 2.49 -3.04 -14.40
CA LYS A 92 1.93 -1.88 -15.11
C LYS A 92 2.09 -0.54 -14.36
N HIS A 93 2.43 -0.53 -13.08
CA HIS A 93 2.64 0.69 -12.26
C HIS A 93 4.11 1.09 -12.20
#